data_AF-A0A8S9ZH81-F1
#
_entry.id   AF-A0A8S9ZH81-F1
#
_cell.length_a   1.000
_cell.length_b   1.000
_cell.length_c   1.000
_cell.angle_alpha   90.00
_cell.angle_beta   90.00
_cell.angle_gamma   90.00
#
_symmetry.space_group_name_H-M   'P 1'
#
loop_
_entity.id
_entity.type
_entity.pdbx_description
1 polymer ?
#
loop_
_entity_poly.entity_id
_entity_poly.type
_entity_poly.pdbx_seq_one_letter_code
_entity_poly.pdbx_strand_id
1 'polypeptide(L)'
;MPKDLYMCQLCANHGHYNQPKKGHKQKCPNRNCMCSLCSLNTRRRVLDRIERQIRKEDDNNNQKVDADKKGNRTGLNATQIITGQR
;
A
#
# COMPACT_ATOMS: atom_id res chain seq x y z
N MET A 1 23.30 7.68 1.12
CA MET A 1 22.34 7.55 2.26
C MET A 1 21.97 6.08 2.36
N PRO A 2 22.41 5.33 3.38
CA PRO A 2 22.07 3.91 3.51
C PRO A 2 20.54 3.77 3.59
N LYS A 3 19.97 2.88 2.76
CA LYS A 3 18.54 2.63 2.67
C LYS A 3 18.01 2.07 3.99
N ASP A 4 17.13 2.85 4.61
CA ASP A 4 15.97 2.41 5.40
C ASP A 4 16.22 1.39 6.51
N LEU A 5 17.06 1.75 7.49
CA LEU A 5 16.88 1.16 8.81
C LEU A 5 15.50 1.57 9.34
N TYR A 6 14.61 0.59 9.46
CA TYR A 6 13.24 0.79 9.90
C TYR A 6 13.20 1.16 11.39
N MET A 7 13.28 2.46 11.70
CA MET A 7 13.31 2.99 13.05
C MET A 7 11.92 3.28 13.61
N CYS A 8 11.82 3.37 14.94
CA CYS A 8 10.59 3.74 15.61
C CYS A 8 10.30 5.24 15.44
N GLN A 9 9.29 5.57 14.64
CA GLN A 9 8.91 6.97 14.39
C GLN A 9 8.48 7.72 15.66
N LEU A 10 7.88 7.04 16.63
CA LEU A 10 7.52 7.66 17.92
C LEU A 10 8.77 8.07 18.70
N CYS A 11 9.86 7.32 18.62
CA CYS A 11 11.13 7.68 19.23
C CYS A 11 11.82 8.81 18.45
N ALA A 12 11.80 8.75 17.12
CA ALA A 12 12.33 9.78 16.24
C ALA A 12 11.67 11.16 16.48
N ASN A 13 10.36 11.20 16.72
CA ASN A 13 9.64 12.44 17.04
C ASN A 13 10.10 13.12 18.34
N HIS A 14 10.79 12.39 19.21
CA HIS A 14 11.35 12.89 20.48
C HIS A 14 12.90 12.92 20.46
N GLY A 15 13.53 12.84 19.28
CA GLY A 15 14.99 12.92 19.12
C GLY A 15 15.75 11.60 19.29
N HIS A 16 15.06 10.47 19.46
CA HIS A 16 15.68 9.16 19.61
C HIS A 16 15.66 8.37 18.30
N TYR A 17 16.65 8.60 17.43
CA TYR A 17 16.70 8.00 16.08
C TYR A 17 17.30 6.59 16.02
N ASN A 18 18.01 6.16 17.07
CA ASN A 18 18.72 4.87 17.09
C ASN A 18 17.85 3.70 17.61
N GLN A 19 16.52 3.85 17.59
CA GLN A 19 15.60 2.85 18.13
C GLN A 19 15.03 1.97 17.00
N PRO A 20 15.52 0.73 16.81
CA PRO A 20 15.05 -0.16 15.75
C PRO A 20 13.59 -0.54 16.01
N LYS A 21 12.75 -0.52 14.97
CA LYS A 21 11.30 -0.79 15.13
C LYS A 21 11.00 -2.27 15.45
N LYS A 22 11.86 -3.20 15.03
CA LYS A 22 11.73 -4.63 15.31
C LYS A 22 11.91 -4.89 16.81
N GLY A 23 10.92 -5.51 17.46
CA GLY A 23 10.94 -5.82 18.90
C GLY A 23 10.72 -4.63 19.85
N HIS A 24 10.80 -3.38 19.37
CA HIS A 24 10.70 -2.18 20.19
C HIS A 24 9.26 -1.76 20.53
N LYS A 25 8.25 -2.18 19.75
CA LYS A 25 6.84 -1.72 19.90
C LYS A 25 6.31 -1.76 21.34
N GLN A 26 6.56 -2.83 22.10
CA GLN A 26 6.06 -2.98 23.47
C GLN A 26 6.91 -2.23 24.50
N LYS A 27 8.21 -2.05 24.22
CA LYS A 27 9.18 -1.38 25.11
C LYS A 27 9.35 0.11 24.78
N CYS A 28 8.55 0.64 23.86
CA CYS A 28 8.67 2.01 23.40
C CYS A 28 8.23 2.98 24.52
N PRO A 29 9.11 3.89 24.97
CA PRO A 29 8.77 4.85 26.02
C PRO A 29 7.67 5.82 25.55
N ASN A 30 7.64 6.14 24.26
CA ASN A 30 6.70 7.08 23.65
C ASN A 30 5.45 6.38 23.09
N ARG A 31 5.18 5.12 23.47
CA ARG A 31 4.05 4.33 22.95
C ARG A 31 2.70 5.03 23.17
N ASN A 32 2.55 5.70 24.30
CA ASN A 32 1.33 6.37 24.74
C ASN A 32 1.46 7.89 24.70
N CYS A 33 2.46 8.43 23.99
CA CYS A 33 2.64 9.87 23.87
C CYS A 33 1.54 10.50 23.02
N MET A 34 0.96 11.60 23.53
CA MET A 34 -0.12 12.36 22.89
C MET A 34 0.33 13.73 22.37
N CYS A 35 1.64 13.97 22.22
CA CYS A 35 2.13 15.22 21.64
C CYS A 35 1.63 15.39 20.18
N SER A 36 1.74 16.59 19.64
CA SER A 36 1.26 16.91 18.27
C SER A 36 1.85 15.99 17.20
N LEU A 37 3.17 15.74 17.26
CA LEU A 37 3.89 14.88 16.32
C LEU A 37 3.46 13.41 16.42
N CYS A 38 3.30 12.87 17.64
CA CYS A 38 2.86 11.49 17.87
C CYS A 38 1.38 11.30 17.51
N SER A 39 0.53 12.29 17.78
CA SER A 39 -0.87 12.32 17.37
C SER A 39 -1.01 12.31 15.84
N LEU A 40 -0.20 13.13 15.14
CA LEU A 40 -0.15 13.12 13.68
C LEU A 40 0.27 11.74 13.13
N ASN A 41 1.28 11.11 13.75
CA ASN A 41 1.70 9.77 13.36
C ASN A 41 0.58 8.74 13.50
N THR A 42 -0.18 8.80 14.59
CA THR A 42 -1.33 7.91 14.83
C THR A 42 -2.41 8.12 13.77
N ARG A 43 -2.79 9.37 13.48
CA ARG A 43 -3.76 9.69 12.42
C ARG A 43 -3.30 9.19 11.05
N ARG A 44 -2.02 9.39 10.71
CA ARG A 44 -1.44 8.89 9.46
C ARG A 44 -1.59 7.38 9.32
N ARG A 45 -1.32 6.61 10.38
CA ARG A 45 -1.49 5.13 10.37
C ARG A 45 -2.93 4.69 10.15
N VAL A 46 -3.91 5.46 10.64
CA VAL A 46 -5.33 5.20 10.39
C VAL A 46 -5.63 5.42 8.90
N LEU A 47 -5.18 6.53 8.32
CA LEU A 47 -5.35 6.81 6.89
C LEU A 47 -4.69 5.73 6.02
N ASP A 48 -3.46 5.33 6.32
CA ASP A 48 -2.75 4.26 5.58
C ASP A 48 -3.48 2.91 5.69
N ARG A 49 -4.26 2.68 6.78
CA ARG A 49 -5.08 1.47 6.93
C ARG A 49 -6.31 1.53 6.04
N ILE A 50 -6.99 2.67 6.01
CA ILE A 50 -8.17 2.91 5.18
C ILE A 50 -7.80 2.81 3.70
N GLU A 51 -6.72 3.48 3.28
CA GLU A 51 -6.24 3.45 1.90
C GLU A 51 -5.93 2.01 1.43
N ARG A 52 -5.25 1.22 2.27
CA ARG A 52 -4.98 -0.19 1.97
C ARG A 52 -6.24 -1.05 1.91
N GLN A 53 -7.29 -0.69 2.66
CA GLN A 53 -8.56 -1.41 2.61
C GLN A 53 -9.29 -1.11 1.30
N ILE A 54 -9.37 0.16 0.92
CA ILE A 54 -9.99 0.60 -0.36
C ILE A 54 -9.30 -0.09 -1.54
N ARG A 55 -7.95 -0.05 -1.60
CA ARG A 55 -7.19 -0.72 -2.68
C ARG A 55 -7.48 -2.21 -2.77
N LYS A 56 -7.61 -2.91 -1.63
CA LYS A 56 -7.95 -4.32 -1.60
C LYS A 56 -9.39 -4.58 -2.07
N GLU A 57 -10.32 -3.70 -1.73
CA GLU A 57 -11.72 -3.80 -2.19
C GLU A 57 -11.80 -3.59 -3.71
N ASP A 58 -11.04 -2.64 -4.26
CA ASP A 58 -10.90 -2.42 -5.71
C ASP A 58 -10.29 -3.64 -6.42
N ASP A 59 -9.20 -4.19 -5.88
CA ASP A 59 -8.54 -5.40 -6.43
C ASP A 59 -9.49 -6.62 -6.42
N ASN A 60 -10.28 -6.78 -5.35
CA ASN A 60 -11.27 -7.87 -5.25
C ASN A 60 -12.44 -7.66 -6.21
N ASN A 61 -12.93 -6.43 -6.38
CA ASN A 61 -13.99 -6.14 -7.35
C ASN A 61 -13.54 -6.36 -8.79
N ASN A 62 -12.28 -6.03 -9.12
CA ASN A 62 -11.73 -6.23 -10.45
C ASN A 62 -11.57 -7.73 -10.80
N GLN A 63 -11.19 -8.58 -9.83
CA GLN A 63 -11.15 -10.03 -10.05
C GLN A 63 -12.53 -10.67 -10.31
N LYS A 64 -13.61 -10.08 -9.80
CA LYS A 64 -14.98 -10.58 -10.05
C LYS A 64 -15.46 -10.25 -11.48
N VAL A 65 -15.13 -9.08 -12.03
CA VAL A 65 -15.46 -8.74 -13.43
C VAL A 65 -14.64 -9.55 -14.45
N ASP A 66 -13.42 -9.96 -14.13
CA ASP A 66 -12.62 -10.82 -15.00
C ASP A 66 -13.09 -12.30 -15.01
N ALA A 67 -13.77 -12.77 -13.97
CA ALA A 67 -14.36 -14.11 -13.92
C ALA A 67 -15.60 -14.24 -14.82
N ASP A 68 -16.43 -13.19 -14.89
CA ASP A 68 -17.63 -13.14 -15.76
C ASP A 68 -17.29 -13.06 -17.27
N LYS A 69 -16.07 -12.63 -17.64
CA LYS A 69 -15.68 -12.48 -19.06
C LYS A 69 -15.11 -13.75 -19.73
N LYS A 70 -15.00 -14.87 -19.00
CA LYS A 70 -14.53 -16.17 -19.53
C LYS A 70 -15.65 -17.04 -20.16
N GLY A 71 -16.84 -16.50 -20.39
CA GLY A 71 -17.95 -17.22 -21.03
C GLY A 71 -18.10 -17.04 -22.54
N ASN A 72 -17.39 -16.11 -23.19
CA ASN A 72 -17.77 -15.74 -24.57
C ASN A 72 -16.61 -15.25 -25.45
N ARG A 73 -15.63 -16.10 -25.74
CA ARG A 73 -14.65 -15.87 -26.83
C ARG A 73 -14.26 -17.19 -27.51
N THR A 74 -15.22 -17.84 -28.16
CA THR A 74 -14.91 -18.81 -29.21
C THR A 74 -15.07 -18.16 -30.58
N GLY A 75 -13.95 -18.00 -31.26
CA GLY A 75 -13.87 -17.96 -32.71
C GLY A 75 -14.09 -16.61 -33.37
N LEU A 76 -13.00 -15.99 -33.82
CA LEU A 76 -12.81 -15.66 -35.24
C LEU A 76 -11.34 -15.24 -35.43
N ASN A 77 -10.64 -16.06 -36.20
CA ASN A 77 -9.21 -15.97 -36.47
C ASN A 77 -8.90 -14.71 -37.29
N ALA A 78 -7.82 -14.04 -36.90
CA ALA A 78 -7.15 -13.05 -37.74
C ALA A 78 -6.61 -13.74 -39.00
N THR A 79 -6.81 -13.11 -40.17
CA THR A 79 -5.81 -12.90 -41.23
C THR A 79 -6.53 -12.45 -42.50
N GLN A 80 -6.43 -11.17 -42.85
CA GLN A 80 -6.07 -10.82 -44.23
C GLN A 80 -5.49 -9.41 -44.32
N ILE A 81 -4.21 -9.41 -44.67
CA ILE A 81 -3.38 -8.29 -45.10
C ILE A 81 -3.95 -7.78 -46.43
N ILE A 82 -4.24 -6.48 -46.54
CA ILE A 82 -4.27 -5.81 -47.85
C ILE A 82 -3.72 -4.40 -47.75
N THR A 83 -2.47 -4.31 -48.17
CA THR A 83 -1.70 -3.20 -48.75
C THR A 83 -2.44 -1.89 -49.06
N GLY A 84 -1.88 -0.79 -48.56
CA GLY A 84 -2.16 0.56 -49.05
C GLY A 84 -1.38 0.88 -50.32
N GLN A 85 -2.07 1.39 -51.33
CA GLN A 85 -1.56 2.26 -52.40
C GLN A 85 -2.74 3.06 -52.97
N ARG A 86 -2.82 4.37 -52.66
CA ARG A 86 -2.73 5.45 -53.64
C ARG A 86 -2.79 6.82 -52.97
#